data_AF-A0A7J3VFS7-F1
#
_entry.id   AF-A0A7J3VFS7-F1
#
_cell.length_a   1.000
_cell.length_b   1.000
_cell.length_c   1.000
_cell.angle_alpha   90.00
_cell.angle_beta   90.00
_cell.angle_gamma   90.00
#
_symmetry.space_group_name_H-M   'P 1'
#
loop_
_entity.id
_entity.type
_entity.pdbx_description
1 polymer ?
#
loop_
_entity_poly.entity_id
_entity_poly.type
_entity_poly.pdbx_seq_one_letter_code
_entity_poly.pdbx_strand_id
1 'polypeptide(L)'
;MTEFMGYERPDGQVGIRNHLLVIAPIDCSYEPAKKIAEQVEGAVAVTQTYGCGNDSMLVHNLAGTALNPNVAGVLIVGLGCETLTGEILMDLIEPSGKPVYNITIQKEGGTLKTHEKGVRILQKMKQELAELQRETFPINKLTLAVECGGSDATSGLAANPAVGVAADKLIEEGGSVMFGETQEMSGTQQVLARRAVNKEVSDAIYEIIETQEARLKAMGVDSRWMSKGNIDGGLTTIEEKSLGAVRKGGTKPIQGVLFNDWERLDKPTKPGLYLMDGPGWDVPSVTHMVAAGAQIVCFTSGRGSTT
;
A
#
# COMPACT_ATOMS: atom_id res chain seq x y z
N MET A 1 -13.22 -22.86 -9.83
CA MET A 1 -12.74 -21.53 -9.44
C MET A 1 -11.74 -21.75 -8.33
N THR A 2 -10.57 -21.15 -8.40
CA THR A 2 -9.56 -21.33 -7.34
C THR A 2 -10.04 -20.64 -6.06
N GLU A 3 -9.79 -21.25 -4.90
CA GLU A 3 -10.28 -20.77 -3.60
C GLU A 3 -9.13 -20.57 -2.60
N PHE A 4 -9.36 -19.74 -1.58
CA PHE A 4 -8.44 -19.52 -0.46
C PHE A 4 -9.18 -19.36 0.86
N MET A 5 -8.47 -19.57 1.97
CA MET A 5 -8.99 -19.35 3.32
C MET A 5 -8.75 -17.89 3.75
N GLY A 6 -9.82 -17.14 3.97
CA GLY A 6 -9.79 -15.72 4.33
C GLY A 6 -10.74 -15.37 5.47
N TYR A 7 -10.75 -14.10 5.87
CA TYR A 7 -11.66 -13.56 6.88
C TYR A 7 -12.58 -12.53 6.22
N GLU A 8 -13.89 -12.71 6.36
CA GLU A 8 -14.84 -11.68 5.96
C GLU A 8 -14.69 -10.43 6.84
N ARG A 9 -15.01 -9.28 6.26
CA ARG A 9 -15.04 -7.98 6.92
C ARG A 9 -16.46 -7.42 6.86
N PRO A 10 -16.85 -6.53 7.80
CA PRO A 10 -18.20 -5.95 7.80
C PRO A 10 -18.55 -5.19 6.52
N ASP A 11 -17.54 -4.68 5.80
CA ASP A 11 -17.67 -4.00 4.50
C ASP A 11 -17.70 -4.96 3.29
N GLY A 12 -17.72 -6.29 3.52
CA GLY A 12 -17.77 -7.32 2.48
C GLY A 12 -16.44 -7.62 1.79
N GLN A 13 -15.35 -6.94 2.20
CA GLN A 13 -14.00 -7.29 1.76
C GLN A 13 -13.51 -8.56 2.46
N VAL A 14 -12.46 -9.19 1.90
CA VAL A 14 -11.89 -10.44 2.45
C VAL A 14 -10.40 -10.27 2.73
N GLY A 15 -10.00 -10.43 3.99
CA GLY A 15 -8.61 -10.40 4.41
C GLY A 15 -7.95 -11.78 4.41
N ILE A 16 -6.64 -11.84 4.19
CA ILE A 16 -5.84 -13.08 4.36
C ILE A 16 -5.07 -13.11 5.68
N ARG A 17 -5.14 -12.00 6.43
CA ARG A 17 -4.59 -11.82 7.78
C ARG A 17 -5.65 -11.20 8.68
N ASN A 18 -5.40 -11.25 9.99
CA ASN A 18 -6.27 -10.72 11.03
C ASN A 18 -5.49 -9.77 11.95
N HIS A 19 -4.89 -8.73 11.37
CA HIS A 19 -4.03 -7.80 12.12
C HIS A 19 -4.85 -6.83 12.96
N LEU A 20 -4.32 -6.52 14.13
CA LEU A 20 -4.72 -5.35 14.93
C LEU A 20 -3.77 -4.21 14.59
N LEU A 21 -4.29 -3.06 14.20
CA LEU A 21 -3.45 -1.93 13.83
C LEU A 21 -3.46 -0.89 14.95
N VAL A 22 -2.27 -0.46 15.40
CA VAL A 22 -2.11 0.66 16.32
C VAL A 22 -1.57 1.85 15.53
N ILE A 23 -2.45 2.78 15.19
CA ILE A 23 -2.07 3.95 14.40
C ILE A 23 -1.67 5.09 15.34
N ALA A 24 -0.47 5.60 15.17
CA ALA A 24 -0.08 6.91 15.67
C ALA A 24 -0.27 7.94 14.55
N PRO A 25 -1.18 8.92 14.68
CA PRO A 25 -1.41 9.95 13.65
C PRO A 25 -0.15 10.77 13.34
N ILE A 26 0.75 10.89 14.33
CA ILE A 26 2.02 11.58 14.23
C ILE A 26 3.15 10.80 14.92
N ASP A 27 4.39 11.09 14.53
CA ASP A 27 5.60 10.48 15.08
C ASP A 27 5.77 10.66 16.60
N CYS A 28 5.34 11.80 17.17
CA CYS A 28 5.43 12.06 18.61
C CYS A 28 4.62 11.08 19.47
N SER A 29 3.56 10.45 18.94
CA SER A 29 2.79 9.42 19.64
C SER A 29 3.16 7.99 19.25
N TYR A 30 4.12 7.82 18.33
CA TYR A 30 4.49 6.51 17.81
C TYR A 30 5.15 5.60 18.83
N GLU A 31 6.09 6.10 19.64
CA GLU A 31 6.78 5.26 20.64
C GLU A 31 5.79 4.67 21.68
N PRO A 32 4.85 5.46 22.26
CA PRO A 32 3.75 4.90 23.05
C PRO A 32 2.89 3.88 22.29
N ALA A 33 2.51 4.16 21.04
CA ALA A 33 1.71 3.26 20.20
C ALA A 33 2.41 1.93 19.94
N LYS A 34 3.70 1.98 19.60
CA LYS A 34 4.57 0.81 19.39
C LYS A 34 4.64 -0.06 20.63
N LYS A 35 4.90 0.54 21.80
CA LYS A 35 4.92 -0.21 23.07
C LYS A 35 3.59 -0.86 23.38
N ILE A 36 2.46 -0.20 23.09
CA ILE A 36 1.12 -0.79 23.24
C ILE A 36 0.96 -2.01 22.32
N ALA A 37 1.35 -1.90 21.04
CA ALA A 37 1.26 -2.99 20.08
C ALA A 37 2.10 -4.21 20.49
N GLU A 38 3.32 -3.99 21.01
CA GLU A 38 4.22 -5.06 21.46
C GLU A 38 3.65 -5.93 22.61
N GLN A 39 2.65 -5.43 23.35
CA GLN A 39 1.99 -6.19 24.42
C GLN A 39 0.91 -7.16 23.90
N VAL A 40 0.52 -7.08 22.63
CA VAL A 40 -0.56 -7.88 22.05
C VAL A 40 -0.08 -8.53 20.77
N GLU A 41 0.17 -9.84 20.83
CA GLU A 41 0.57 -10.62 19.66
C GLU A 41 -0.44 -10.46 18.51
N GLY A 42 0.08 -10.16 17.32
CA GLY A 42 -0.68 -9.89 16.11
C GLY A 42 -0.98 -8.41 15.88
N ALA A 43 -0.71 -7.54 16.87
CA ALA A 43 -0.80 -6.10 16.73
C ALA A 43 0.45 -5.52 16.06
N VAL A 44 0.24 -4.53 15.20
CA VAL A 44 1.28 -3.83 14.45
C VAL A 44 1.09 -2.33 14.64
N ALA A 45 2.14 -1.64 15.04
CA ALA A 45 2.11 -0.18 15.12
C ALA A 45 2.55 0.45 13.80
N VAL A 46 1.84 1.48 13.36
CA VAL A 46 2.18 2.25 12.15
C VAL A 46 2.05 3.75 12.42
N THR A 47 2.82 4.55 11.68
CA THR A 47 2.79 6.00 11.76
C THR A 47 3.29 6.62 10.47
N GLN A 48 3.33 7.95 10.46
CA GLN A 48 3.96 8.80 9.47
C GLN A 48 5.08 9.62 10.13
N THR A 49 6.06 10.11 9.36
CA THR A 49 7.30 10.73 9.88
C THR A 49 7.46 12.21 9.49
N TYR A 50 6.36 12.91 9.26
CA TYR A 50 6.25 14.32 8.87
C TYR A 50 5.82 15.24 10.03
N GLY A 51 5.98 14.80 11.28
CA GLY A 51 5.57 15.59 12.45
C GLY A 51 4.06 15.88 12.45
N CYS A 52 3.67 17.13 12.73
CA CYS A 52 2.26 17.56 12.72
C CYS A 52 1.69 17.83 11.31
N GLY A 53 2.36 17.40 10.24
CA GLY A 53 1.84 17.54 8.87
C GLY A 53 0.48 16.86 8.70
N ASN A 54 -0.43 17.52 7.97
CA ASN A 54 -1.78 17.01 7.65
C ASN A 54 -2.02 17.09 6.14
N ASP A 55 -1.13 16.43 5.39
CA ASP A 55 -1.22 16.26 3.94
C ASP A 55 -2.27 15.21 3.60
N SER A 56 -3.16 15.46 2.63
CA SER A 56 -4.24 14.53 2.30
C SER A 56 -3.73 13.15 1.90
N MET A 57 -2.60 13.03 1.19
CA MET A 57 -2.04 11.74 0.79
C MET A 57 -1.59 10.93 2.01
N LEU A 58 -1.07 11.61 3.03
CA LEU A 58 -0.68 11.00 4.30
C LEU A 58 -1.92 10.52 5.07
N VAL A 59 -2.97 11.34 5.13
CA VAL A 59 -4.26 10.94 5.73
C VAL A 59 -4.84 9.73 5.00
N HIS A 60 -4.85 9.77 3.66
CA HIS A 60 -5.29 8.67 2.80
C HIS A 60 -4.49 7.39 3.05
N ASN A 61 -3.17 7.47 3.18
CA ASN A 61 -2.32 6.31 3.46
C ASN A 61 -2.63 5.70 4.83
N LEU A 62 -2.76 6.52 5.89
CA LEU A 62 -3.07 6.02 7.23
C LEU A 62 -4.48 5.41 7.30
N ALA A 63 -5.50 6.13 6.81
CA ALA A 63 -6.87 5.66 6.80
C ALA A 63 -7.03 4.43 5.88
N GLY A 64 -6.44 4.47 4.68
CA GLY A 64 -6.44 3.35 3.74
C GLY A 64 -5.79 2.10 4.32
N THR A 65 -4.69 2.25 5.05
CA THR A 65 -4.03 1.13 5.75
C THR A 65 -4.95 0.52 6.82
N ALA A 66 -5.66 1.35 7.60
CA ALA A 66 -6.70 0.86 8.53
C ALA A 66 -7.87 0.16 7.81
N LEU A 67 -8.25 0.67 6.65
CA LEU A 67 -9.33 0.12 5.82
C LEU A 67 -8.91 -1.15 5.07
N ASN A 68 -7.63 -1.48 4.98
CA ASN A 68 -7.13 -2.66 4.29
C ASN A 68 -7.80 -3.96 4.81
N PRO A 69 -8.17 -4.92 3.93
CA PRO A 69 -8.86 -6.15 4.36
C PRO A 69 -8.06 -7.00 5.37
N ASN A 70 -6.73 -6.91 5.39
CA ASN A 70 -5.89 -7.62 6.35
C ASN A 70 -5.95 -7.04 7.78
N VAL A 71 -6.53 -5.84 7.96
CA VAL A 71 -6.76 -5.20 9.25
C VAL A 71 -8.17 -5.50 9.73
N ALA A 72 -8.26 -6.06 10.93
CA ALA A 72 -9.49 -6.49 11.56
C ALA A 72 -10.02 -5.50 12.61
N GLY A 73 -9.14 -4.67 13.17
CA GLY A 73 -9.50 -3.62 14.11
C GLY A 73 -8.37 -2.63 14.34
N VAL A 74 -8.71 -1.44 14.83
CA VAL A 74 -7.80 -0.29 14.88
C VAL A 74 -7.84 0.39 16.25
N LEU A 75 -6.68 0.64 16.83
CA LEU A 75 -6.50 1.57 17.95
C LEU A 75 -5.70 2.78 17.47
N ILE A 76 -6.28 3.96 17.56
CA ILE A 76 -5.63 5.23 17.27
C ILE A 76 -5.08 5.81 18.58
N VAL A 77 -3.81 6.16 18.58
CA VAL A 77 -3.09 6.72 19.74
C VAL A 77 -2.57 8.10 19.36
N GLY A 78 -3.36 9.14 19.65
CA GLY A 78 -2.98 10.54 19.46
C GLY A 78 -2.17 11.10 20.62
N LEU A 79 -1.40 12.16 20.39
CA LEU A 79 -0.72 12.90 21.45
C LEU A 79 -1.69 13.86 22.14
N GLY A 80 -2.46 14.62 21.36
CA GLY A 80 -3.46 15.60 21.79
C GLY A 80 -3.23 17.03 21.32
N CYS A 81 -2.17 17.29 20.55
CA CYS A 81 -1.83 18.63 20.05
C CYS A 81 -1.51 18.65 18.55
N GLU A 82 -1.61 17.52 17.87
CA GLU A 82 -1.40 17.34 16.44
C GLU A 82 -2.52 17.95 15.59
N THR A 83 -2.19 18.26 14.34
CA THR A 83 -3.17 18.75 13.35
C THR A 83 -3.98 17.59 12.76
N LEU A 84 -3.32 16.48 12.40
CA LEU A 84 -4.01 15.24 12.05
C LEU A 84 -4.43 14.53 13.35
N THR A 85 -5.62 14.83 13.84
CA THR A 85 -6.10 14.24 15.10
C THR A 85 -6.57 12.80 14.92
N GLY A 86 -6.61 12.06 16.02
CA GLY A 86 -7.16 10.71 16.01
C GLY A 86 -8.65 10.69 15.66
N GLU A 87 -9.39 11.75 15.98
CA GLU A 87 -10.80 11.92 15.59
C GLU A 87 -10.96 11.98 14.06
N ILE A 88 -10.10 12.71 13.33
CA ILE A 88 -10.15 12.77 11.86
C ILE A 88 -9.97 11.37 11.25
N LEU A 89 -9.00 10.59 11.75
CA LEU A 89 -8.79 9.22 11.26
C LEU A 89 -9.97 8.30 11.64
N MET A 90 -10.53 8.46 12.84
CA MET A 90 -11.69 7.68 13.29
C MET A 90 -12.89 7.90 12.38
N ASP A 91 -13.22 9.15 12.03
CA ASP A 91 -14.33 9.50 11.13
C ASP A 91 -14.20 8.83 9.74
N LEU A 92 -12.96 8.63 9.26
CA LEU A 92 -12.68 7.96 7.98
C LEU A 92 -12.77 6.43 8.07
N ILE A 93 -12.57 5.84 9.26
CA ILE A 93 -12.46 4.39 9.46
C ILE A 93 -13.79 3.79 9.93
N GLU A 94 -14.54 4.48 10.80
CA GLU A 94 -15.82 4.03 11.36
C GLU A 94 -16.82 3.52 10.32
N PRO A 95 -16.99 4.15 9.13
CA PRO A 95 -17.94 3.68 8.12
C PRO A 95 -17.66 2.26 7.61
N SER A 96 -16.45 1.72 7.79
CA SER A 96 -16.13 0.32 7.42
C SER A 96 -16.77 -0.72 8.34
N GLY A 97 -17.32 -0.31 9.49
CA GLY A 97 -17.86 -1.21 10.51
C GLY A 97 -16.81 -1.99 11.31
N LYS A 98 -15.52 -1.82 11.03
CA LYS A 98 -14.44 -2.41 11.83
C LYS A 98 -14.39 -1.75 13.22
N PRO A 99 -14.08 -2.49 14.30
CA PRO A 99 -13.89 -1.89 15.61
C PRO A 99 -12.71 -0.91 15.58
N VAL A 100 -13.00 0.36 15.89
CA VAL A 100 -12.02 1.43 15.99
C VAL A 100 -12.17 2.16 17.33
N TYR A 101 -11.04 2.43 17.98
CA TYR A 101 -10.98 3.22 19.22
C TYR A 101 -9.92 4.31 19.09
N ASN A 102 -10.18 5.46 19.70
CA ASN A 102 -9.22 6.56 19.80
C ASN A 102 -8.90 6.85 21.27
N ILE A 103 -7.62 6.97 21.59
CA ILE A 103 -7.12 7.45 22.89
C ILE A 103 -6.10 8.56 22.68
N THR A 104 -6.09 9.54 23.59
CA THR A 104 -5.22 10.72 23.46
C THR A 104 -4.32 10.85 24.68
N ILE A 105 -3.00 10.81 24.49
CA ILE A 105 -2.02 10.74 25.59
C ILE A 105 -2.19 11.85 26.62
N GLN A 106 -2.34 13.10 26.18
CA GLN A 106 -2.52 14.24 27.09
C GLN A 106 -3.85 14.16 27.86
N LYS A 107 -4.93 13.67 27.22
CA LYS A 107 -6.25 13.50 27.86
C LYS A 107 -6.24 12.38 28.91
N GLU A 108 -5.49 11.29 28.66
CA GLU A 108 -5.35 10.19 29.63
C GLU A 108 -4.42 10.54 30.81
N GLY A 109 -3.74 11.69 30.78
CA GLY A 109 -2.82 12.11 31.83
C GLY A 109 -1.41 11.53 31.71
N GLY A 110 -0.96 11.29 30.47
CA GLY A 110 0.41 10.90 30.14
C GLY A 110 0.58 9.45 29.67
N THR A 111 1.81 9.12 29.30
CA THR A 111 2.15 7.89 28.58
C THR A 111 1.80 6.61 29.35
N LEU A 112 2.05 6.54 30.66
CA LEU A 112 1.81 5.32 31.45
C LEU A 112 0.33 4.93 31.48
N LYS A 113 -0.56 5.89 31.78
CA LYS A 113 -2.01 5.67 31.81
C LYS A 113 -2.55 5.31 30.43
N THR A 114 -2.04 5.98 29.39
CA THR A 114 -2.39 5.69 27.99
C THR A 114 -1.99 4.28 27.60
N HIS A 115 -0.79 3.84 28.02
CA HIS A 115 -0.29 2.51 27.74
C HIS A 115 -1.19 1.44 28.38
N GLU A 116 -1.49 1.55 29.68
CA GLU A 116 -2.39 0.63 30.38
C GLU A 116 -3.78 0.55 29.71
N LYS A 117 -4.34 1.70 29.33
CA LYS A 117 -5.64 1.77 28.65
C LYS A 117 -5.58 1.16 27.25
N GLY A 118 -4.57 1.49 26.46
CA GLY A 118 -4.38 0.99 25.11
C GLY A 118 -4.22 -0.52 25.05
N VAL A 119 -3.40 -1.10 25.94
CA VAL A 119 -3.23 -2.55 26.05
C VAL A 119 -4.55 -3.22 26.41
N ARG A 120 -5.32 -2.66 27.36
CA ARG A 120 -6.64 -3.21 27.73
C ARG A 120 -7.61 -3.20 26.55
N ILE A 121 -7.64 -2.11 25.78
CA ILE A 121 -8.50 -2.01 24.58
C ILE A 121 -8.10 -3.05 23.54
N LEU A 122 -6.80 -3.16 23.21
CA LEU A 122 -6.33 -4.13 22.23
C LEU A 122 -6.55 -5.58 22.66
N GLN A 123 -6.36 -5.92 23.94
CA GLN A 123 -6.63 -7.27 24.43
C GLN A 123 -8.11 -7.62 24.31
N LYS A 124 -9.00 -6.69 24.64
CA LYS A 124 -10.44 -6.88 24.45
C LYS A 124 -10.78 -7.08 22.97
N MET A 125 -10.26 -6.23 22.10
CA MET A 125 -10.46 -6.34 20.64
C MET A 125 -9.90 -7.67 20.10
N LYS A 126 -8.74 -8.13 20.58
CA LYS A 126 -8.18 -9.45 20.24
C LYS A 126 -9.12 -10.58 20.62
N GLN A 127 -9.73 -10.51 21.81
CA GLN A 127 -10.68 -11.54 22.27
C GLN A 127 -11.93 -11.56 21.39
N GLU A 128 -12.52 -10.41 21.09
CA GLU A 128 -13.69 -10.30 20.21
C GLU A 128 -13.39 -10.84 18.80
N LEU A 129 -12.20 -10.53 18.26
CA LEU A 129 -11.79 -10.96 16.92
C LEU A 129 -11.23 -12.39 16.86
N ALA A 130 -11.01 -13.05 18.01
CA ALA A 130 -10.56 -14.44 18.06
C ALA A 130 -11.68 -15.41 17.63
N GLU A 131 -12.95 -14.96 17.70
CA GLU A 131 -14.10 -15.73 17.24
C GLU A 131 -14.20 -15.79 15.71
N LEU A 132 -13.57 -14.85 15.00
CA LEU A 132 -13.52 -14.85 13.53
C LEU A 132 -12.71 -16.05 13.02
N GLN A 133 -13.41 -17.00 12.42
CA GLN A 133 -12.79 -18.14 11.75
C GLN A 133 -12.48 -17.79 10.30
N ARG A 134 -11.49 -18.47 9.72
CA ARG A 134 -11.28 -18.39 8.27
C ARG A 134 -12.35 -19.20 7.56
N GLU A 135 -12.86 -18.65 6.47
CA GLU A 135 -13.80 -19.29 5.57
C GLU A 135 -13.22 -19.39 4.16
N THR A 136 -13.82 -20.22 3.33
CA THR A 136 -13.39 -20.41 1.94
C THR A 136 -13.98 -19.32 1.05
N PHE A 137 -13.13 -18.60 0.33
CA PHE A 137 -13.52 -17.56 -0.62
C PHE A 137 -12.92 -17.80 -2.00
N PRO A 138 -13.61 -17.37 -3.07
CA PRO A 138 -13.04 -17.39 -4.41
C PRO A 138 -11.83 -16.44 -4.51
N ILE A 139 -10.79 -16.85 -5.24
CA ILE A 139 -9.54 -16.10 -5.40
C ILE A 139 -9.74 -14.69 -6.00
N ASN A 140 -10.87 -14.47 -6.68
CA ASN A 140 -11.26 -13.18 -7.25
C ASN A 140 -11.44 -12.05 -6.21
N LYS A 141 -11.51 -12.40 -4.92
CA LYS A 141 -11.52 -11.43 -3.82
C LYS A 141 -10.13 -10.85 -3.50
N LEU A 142 -9.06 -11.40 -4.08
CA LEU A 142 -7.69 -10.94 -3.85
C LEU A 142 -7.30 -9.77 -4.77
N THR A 143 -6.62 -8.82 -4.16
CA THR A 143 -5.87 -7.75 -4.80
C THR A 143 -4.39 -7.95 -4.51
N LEU A 144 -3.59 -8.14 -5.56
CA LEU A 144 -2.15 -8.30 -5.51
C LEU A 144 -1.46 -6.98 -5.85
N ALA A 145 -0.59 -6.50 -4.97
CA ALA A 145 0.39 -5.46 -5.27
C ALA A 145 1.69 -6.09 -5.75
N VAL A 146 2.34 -5.48 -6.73
CA VAL A 146 3.63 -5.93 -7.25
C VAL A 146 4.62 -4.76 -7.27
N GLU A 147 5.80 -5.00 -6.73
CA GLU A 147 6.86 -4.01 -6.54
C GLU A 147 8.23 -4.64 -6.90
N CYS A 148 9.16 -3.83 -7.40
CA CYS A 148 10.57 -4.19 -7.41
C CYS A 148 11.39 -3.34 -6.44
N GLY A 149 12.42 -3.94 -5.84
CA GLY A 149 13.38 -3.22 -5.00
C GLY A 149 14.71 -3.04 -5.71
N GLY A 150 15.74 -3.69 -5.19
CA GLY A 150 17.07 -3.74 -5.83
C GLY A 150 17.08 -4.49 -7.17
N SER A 151 16.61 -3.84 -8.23
CA SER A 151 16.63 -4.34 -9.61
C SER A 151 18.06 -4.52 -10.13
N ASP A 152 18.26 -5.62 -10.85
CA ASP A 152 19.49 -6.03 -11.52
C ASP A 152 19.22 -6.43 -12.98
N ALA A 153 20.25 -6.79 -13.73
CA ALA A 153 20.14 -7.20 -15.12
C ALA A 153 19.26 -8.45 -15.35
N THR A 154 19.02 -9.27 -14.31
CA THR A 154 18.18 -10.48 -14.42
C THR A 154 16.70 -10.20 -14.13
N SER A 155 16.39 -9.07 -13.49
CA SER A 155 15.05 -8.75 -13.00
C SER A 155 14.02 -8.74 -14.13
N GLY A 156 14.33 -8.10 -15.26
CA GLY A 156 13.49 -8.07 -16.46
C GLY A 156 13.45 -9.37 -17.27
N LEU A 157 14.32 -10.34 -16.97
CA LEU A 157 14.44 -11.62 -17.68
C LEU A 157 13.86 -12.80 -16.89
N ALA A 158 13.79 -12.70 -15.57
CA ALA A 158 13.38 -13.78 -14.68
C ALA A 158 12.24 -13.37 -13.73
N ALA A 159 12.56 -12.61 -12.68
CA ALA A 159 11.62 -12.34 -11.59
C ALA A 159 10.37 -11.56 -12.06
N ASN A 160 10.54 -10.46 -12.79
CA ASN A 160 9.43 -9.63 -13.23
C ASN A 160 8.52 -10.36 -14.23
N PRO A 161 9.04 -11.08 -15.25
CA PRO A 161 8.21 -11.94 -16.10
C PRO A 161 7.47 -13.05 -15.32
N ALA A 162 8.12 -13.68 -14.34
CA ALA A 162 7.49 -14.74 -13.54
C ALA A 162 6.32 -14.20 -12.71
N VAL A 163 6.49 -13.05 -12.06
CA VAL A 163 5.41 -12.37 -11.33
C VAL A 163 4.33 -11.89 -12.30
N GLY A 164 4.70 -11.42 -13.49
CA GLY A 164 3.74 -11.06 -14.54
C GLY A 164 2.84 -12.21 -14.98
N VAL A 165 3.37 -13.44 -15.07
CA VAL A 165 2.55 -14.64 -15.33
C VAL A 165 1.60 -14.94 -14.17
N ALA A 166 2.05 -14.76 -12.92
CA ALA A 166 1.19 -14.93 -11.74
C ALA A 166 0.07 -13.87 -11.71
N ALA A 167 0.39 -12.62 -12.05
CA ALA A 167 -0.57 -11.52 -12.18
C ALA A 167 -1.63 -11.83 -13.25
N ASP A 168 -1.21 -12.27 -14.44
CA ASP A 168 -2.14 -12.63 -15.52
C ASP A 168 -3.11 -13.75 -15.10
N LYS A 169 -2.62 -14.77 -14.39
CA LYS A 169 -3.45 -15.87 -13.85
C LYS A 169 -4.47 -15.40 -12.82
N LEU A 170 -4.07 -14.51 -11.91
CA LEU A 170 -5.00 -13.95 -10.92
C LEU A 170 -6.10 -13.14 -11.60
N ILE A 171 -5.76 -12.35 -12.61
CA ILE A 171 -6.73 -11.56 -13.38
C ILE A 171 -7.69 -12.47 -14.16
N GLU A 172 -7.22 -13.58 -14.73
CA GLU A 172 -8.06 -14.57 -15.41
C GLU A 172 -9.10 -15.21 -14.49
N GLU A 173 -8.76 -15.41 -13.21
CA GLU A 173 -9.71 -15.88 -12.20
C GLU A 173 -10.61 -14.75 -11.66
N GLY A 174 -10.46 -13.51 -12.15
CA GLY A 174 -11.27 -12.35 -11.77
C GLY A 174 -10.74 -11.57 -10.57
N GLY A 175 -9.48 -11.74 -10.18
CA GLY A 175 -8.83 -10.89 -9.17
C GLY A 175 -8.32 -9.57 -9.73
N SER A 176 -7.73 -8.76 -8.85
CA SER A 176 -7.11 -7.49 -9.19
C SER A 176 -5.61 -7.50 -8.96
N VAL A 177 -4.86 -6.81 -9.82
CA VAL A 177 -3.43 -6.60 -9.68
C VAL A 177 -3.15 -5.12 -9.84
N MET A 178 -2.32 -4.57 -8.97
CA MET A 178 -1.77 -3.23 -9.10
C MET A 178 -0.24 -3.27 -9.01
N PHE A 179 0.43 -2.40 -9.74
CA PHE A 179 1.85 -2.16 -9.57
C PHE A 179 2.14 -0.66 -9.65
N GLY A 180 3.11 -0.22 -8.86
CA GLY A 180 3.51 1.18 -8.76
C GLY A 180 4.82 1.47 -9.45
N GLU A 181 5.55 2.40 -8.85
CA GLU A 181 6.85 2.91 -9.30
C GLU A 181 6.78 3.70 -10.61
N THR A 182 5.99 4.78 -10.64
CA THR A 182 5.79 5.62 -11.84
C THR A 182 7.13 6.08 -12.46
N GLN A 183 8.15 6.36 -11.64
CA GLN A 183 9.51 6.68 -12.13
C GLN A 183 10.15 5.53 -12.92
N GLU A 184 9.90 4.28 -12.54
CA GLU A 184 10.38 3.08 -13.25
C GLU A 184 9.55 2.74 -14.49
N MET A 185 8.64 3.63 -14.88
CA MET A 185 7.89 3.53 -16.14
C MET A 185 8.39 4.54 -17.20
N SER A 186 9.29 5.46 -16.83
CA SER A 186 9.89 6.41 -17.77
C SER A 186 10.51 5.70 -18.98
N GLY A 187 10.15 6.17 -20.18
CA GLY A 187 10.54 5.58 -21.46
C GLY A 187 9.63 4.45 -21.96
N THR A 188 8.64 4.01 -21.17
CA THR A 188 7.72 2.92 -21.54
C THR A 188 6.27 3.36 -21.74
N GLN A 189 5.99 4.66 -21.72
CA GLN A 189 4.64 5.25 -21.84
C GLN A 189 3.86 4.62 -23.00
N GLN A 190 4.46 4.59 -24.19
CA GLN A 190 3.86 4.02 -25.41
C GLN A 190 3.59 2.51 -25.29
N VAL A 191 4.42 1.77 -24.56
CA VAL A 191 4.27 0.32 -24.34
C VAL A 191 3.07 0.05 -23.42
N LEU A 192 2.95 0.83 -22.34
CA LEU A 192 1.84 0.74 -21.39
C LEU A 192 0.53 1.26 -22.01
N ALA A 193 0.54 2.41 -22.67
CA ALA A 193 -0.62 3.02 -23.32
C ALA A 193 -1.28 2.10 -24.36
N ARG A 194 -0.48 1.34 -25.15
CA ARG A 194 -1.01 0.33 -26.08
C ARG A 194 -1.79 -0.80 -25.41
N ARG A 195 -1.62 -0.99 -24.10
CA ARG A 195 -2.36 -1.99 -23.30
C ARG A 195 -3.58 -1.40 -22.61
N ALA A 196 -3.78 -0.08 -22.66
CA ALA A 196 -4.94 0.55 -22.05
C ALA A 196 -6.24 0.06 -22.70
N VAL A 197 -7.29 -0.11 -21.88
CA VAL A 197 -8.61 -0.55 -22.38
C VAL A 197 -9.32 0.50 -23.24
N ASN A 198 -8.96 1.77 -23.10
CA ASN A 198 -9.55 2.90 -23.82
C ASN A 198 -8.58 4.10 -23.83
N LYS A 199 -9.02 5.19 -24.47
CA LYS A 199 -8.20 6.40 -24.61
C LYS A 199 -8.00 7.09 -23.26
N GLU A 200 -9.01 7.09 -22.40
CA GLU A 200 -8.97 7.76 -21.10
C GLU A 200 -7.87 7.15 -20.21
N VAL A 201 -7.80 5.82 -20.16
CA VAL A 201 -6.73 5.11 -19.44
C VAL A 201 -5.37 5.31 -20.11
N SER A 202 -5.32 5.33 -21.44
CA SER A 202 -4.09 5.63 -22.17
C SER A 202 -3.55 7.02 -21.80
N ASP A 203 -4.40 8.04 -21.82
CA ASP A 203 -4.03 9.42 -21.50
C ASP A 203 -3.55 9.54 -20.04
N ALA A 204 -4.25 8.90 -19.09
CA ALA A 204 -3.85 8.87 -17.69
C ALA A 204 -2.46 8.22 -17.46
N ILE A 205 -2.10 7.22 -18.27
CA ILE A 205 -0.76 6.61 -18.22
C ILE A 205 0.32 7.62 -18.65
N TYR A 206 0.08 8.41 -19.70
CA TYR A 206 1.00 9.48 -20.07
C TYR A 206 1.09 10.52 -18.96
N GLU A 207 -0.06 10.94 -18.43
CA GLU A 207 -0.14 11.97 -17.39
C GLU A 207 0.70 11.65 -16.17
N ILE A 208 0.59 10.44 -15.59
CA ILE A 208 1.36 10.10 -14.38
C ILE A 208 2.86 10.09 -14.66
N ILE A 209 3.29 9.58 -15.83
CA ILE A 209 4.71 9.47 -16.16
C ILE A 209 5.28 10.87 -16.46
N GLU A 210 4.58 11.69 -17.24
CA GLU A 210 4.99 13.07 -17.53
C GLU A 210 5.02 13.93 -16.26
N THR A 211 4.06 13.74 -15.36
CA THR A 211 4.02 14.41 -14.06
C THR A 211 5.22 14.01 -13.20
N GLN A 212 5.59 12.71 -13.18
CA GLN A 212 6.78 12.27 -12.47
C GLN A 212 8.07 12.84 -13.07
N GLU A 213 8.19 12.85 -14.39
CA GLU A 213 9.35 13.44 -15.07
C GLU A 213 9.47 14.95 -14.77
N ALA A 214 8.34 15.66 -14.74
CA ALA A 214 8.29 17.07 -14.35
C ALA A 214 8.69 17.29 -12.88
N ARG A 215 8.24 16.43 -11.96
CA ARG A 215 8.63 16.47 -10.53
C ARG A 215 10.13 16.27 -10.36
N LEU A 216 10.72 15.26 -11.01
CA LEU A 216 12.16 15.01 -10.97
C LEU A 216 12.95 16.20 -11.53
N LYS A 217 12.52 16.76 -12.67
CA LYS A 217 13.13 17.95 -13.26
C LYS A 217 13.07 19.16 -12.34
N ALA A 218 11.95 19.38 -11.65
CA ALA A 218 11.80 20.47 -10.68
C ALA A 218 12.76 20.33 -9.48
N MET A 219 13.13 19.10 -9.12
CA MET A 219 14.15 18.81 -8.11
C MET A 219 15.59 18.85 -8.64
N GLY A 220 15.78 19.15 -9.94
CA GLY A 220 17.10 19.12 -10.57
C GLY A 220 17.63 17.71 -10.85
N VAL A 221 16.77 16.70 -10.86
CA VAL A 221 17.10 15.30 -11.13
C VAL A 221 16.75 14.97 -12.58
N ASP A 222 17.67 14.34 -13.32
CA ASP A 222 17.37 13.80 -14.65
C ASP A 222 16.38 12.63 -14.50
N SER A 223 15.28 12.62 -15.25
CA SER A 223 14.31 11.54 -15.22
C SER A 223 14.89 10.19 -15.64
N ARG A 224 16.01 10.20 -16.37
CA ARG A 224 16.75 8.99 -16.77
C ARG A 224 17.77 8.52 -15.75
N TRP A 225 17.75 9.09 -14.54
CA TRP A 225 18.60 8.68 -13.45
C TRP A 225 18.24 7.26 -12.96
N MET A 226 19.29 6.48 -12.65
CA MET A 226 19.19 5.19 -11.99
C MET A 226 19.97 5.18 -10.68
N SER A 227 19.50 4.41 -9.70
CA SER A 227 20.23 4.25 -8.44
C SER A 227 21.57 3.54 -8.66
N LYS A 228 22.55 3.83 -7.79
CA LYS A 228 23.84 3.12 -7.79
C LYS A 228 23.65 1.60 -7.72
N GLY A 229 22.70 1.12 -6.92
CA GLY A 229 22.42 -0.31 -6.80
C GLY A 229 21.97 -0.95 -8.12
N ASN A 230 21.22 -0.22 -8.95
CA ASN A 230 20.79 -0.72 -10.26
C ASN A 230 21.96 -0.78 -11.26
N ILE A 231 22.80 0.27 -11.28
CA ILE A 231 23.99 0.32 -12.14
C ILE A 231 24.98 -0.78 -11.76
N ASP A 232 25.29 -0.91 -10.46
CA ASP A 232 26.11 -2.00 -9.92
C ASP A 232 25.46 -3.39 -10.13
N GLY A 233 24.15 -3.42 -10.41
CA GLY A 233 23.36 -4.62 -10.74
C GLY A 233 23.40 -4.98 -12.23
N GLY A 234 24.11 -4.19 -13.05
CA GLY A 234 24.32 -4.46 -14.48
C GLY A 234 23.33 -3.78 -15.42
N LEU A 235 22.48 -2.86 -14.94
CA LEU A 235 21.56 -2.09 -15.79
C LEU A 235 22.27 -0.89 -16.41
N THR A 236 22.08 -0.69 -17.73
CA THR A 236 22.82 0.30 -18.51
C THR A 236 22.05 1.59 -18.79
N THR A 237 20.73 1.52 -18.97
CA THR A 237 19.87 2.70 -19.14
C THR A 237 18.55 2.59 -18.36
N ILE A 238 17.89 3.72 -18.11
CA ILE A 238 16.56 3.71 -17.47
C ILE A 238 15.56 2.96 -18.35
N GLU A 239 15.65 3.05 -19.68
CA GLU A 239 14.71 2.40 -20.59
C GLU A 239 14.85 0.88 -20.54
N GLU A 240 16.08 0.37 -20.44
CA GLU A 240 16.34 -1.06 -20.21
C GLU A 240 15.68 -1.53 -18.91
N LYS A 241 15.91 -0.78 -17.82
CA LYS A 241 15.33 -1.07 -16.51
C LYS A 241 13.79 -1.03 -16.56
N SER A 242 13.21 0.05 -17.08
CA SER A 242 11.77 0.27 -17.16
C SER A 242 11.09 -0.80 -18.01
N LEU A 243 11.69 -1.20 -19.14
CA LEU A 243 11.18 -2.31 -19.97
C LEU A 243 11.12 -3.64 -19.20
N GLY A 244 12.05 -3.86 -18.27
CA GLY A 244 12.02 -4.98 -17.33
C GLY A 244 10.99 -4.78 -16.21
N ALA A 245 10.88 -3.58 -15.65
CA ALA A 245 9.96 -3.25 -14.56
C ALA A 245 8.49 -3.46 -14.99
N VAL A 246 8.08 -2.95 -16.14
CA VAL A 246 6.68 -3.06 -16.61
C VAL A 246 6.22 -4.49 -16.91
N ARG A 247 7.14 -5.46 -16.97
CA ARG A 247 6.79 -6.90 -17.09
C ARG A 247 6.14 -7.46 -15.85
N LYS A 248 6.34 -6.84 -14.69
CA LYS A 248 5.76 -7.29 -13.41
C LYS A 248 4.22 -7.23 -13.40
N GLY A 249 3.66 -6.33 -14.21
CA GLY A 249 2.21 -6.24 -14.47
C GLY A 249 1.68 -7.21 -15.53
N GLY A 250 2.48 -8.20 -15.97
CA GLY A 250 2.03 -9.20 -16.93
C GLY A 250 1.69 -8.64 -18.32
N THR A 251 0.70 -9.25 -18.97
CA THR A 251 0.30 -8.96 -20.36
C THR A 251 -1.14 -8.49 -20.51
N LYS A 252 -1.99 -8.62 -19.47
CA LYS A 252 -3.40 -8.21 -19.55
C LYS A 252 -3.59 -6.70 -19.82
N PRO A 253 -4.74 -6.31 -20.39
CA PRO A 253 -5.09 -4.90 -20.58
C PRO A 253 -5.18 -4.14 -19.26
N ILE A 254 -4.65 -2.92 -19.25
CA ILE A 254 -4.68 -2.00 -18.11
C ILE A 254 -6.07 -1.39 -18.01
N GLN A 255 -6.76 -1.66 -16.91
CA GLN A 255 -8.13 -1.22 -16.64
C GLN A 255 -8.22 0.23 -16.16
N GLY A 256 -7.15 0.75 -15.56
CA GLY A 256 -7.12 2.10 -15.02
C GLY A 256 -5.79 2.46 -14.37
N VAL A 257 -5.65 3.77 -14.11
CA VAL A 257 -4.64 4.35 -13.24
C VAL A 257 -5.33 4.74 -11.94
N LEU A 258 -4.74 4.37 -10.81
CA LEU A 258 -5.21 4.69 -9.46
C LEU A 258 -4.36 5.83 -8.92
N PHE A 259 -5.01 6.87 -8.39
CA PHE A 259 -4.33 8.02 -7.82
C PHE A 259 -4.37 7.98 -6.29
N ASN A 260 -3.28 8.41 -5.67
CA ASN A 260 -3.28 8.88 -4.28
C ASN A 260 -2.73 10.32 -4.31
N ASP A 261 -3.62 11.29 -4.28
CA ASP A 261 -3.31 12.69 -4.40
C ASP A 261 -4.06 13.52 -3.33
N TRP A 262 -4.08 14.84 -3.51
CA TRP A 262 -4.71 15.77 -2.58
C TRP A 262 -6.23 15.63 -2.49
N GLU A 263 -6.85 15.08 -3.54
CA GLU A 263 -8.31 15.00 -3.70
C GLU A 263 -8.84 13.62 -3.35
N ARG A 264 -8.07 12.55 -3.63
CA ARG A 264 -8.57 11.18 -3.51
C ARG A 264 -7.51 10.11 -3.29
N LEU A 265 -8.00 8.95 -2.84
CA LEU A 265 -7.33 7.66 -2.90
C LEU A 265 -8.22 6.69 -3.67
N ASP A 266 -7.81 6.35 -4.89
CA ASP A 266 -8.51 5.39 -5.73
C ASP A 266 -8.24 3.95 -5.27
N LYS A 267 -9.21 3.08 -5.54
CA LYS A 267 -9.12 1.63 -5.34
C LYS A 267 -9.59 0.91 -6.60
N PRO A 268 -9.14 -0.33 -6.86
CA PRO A 268 -9.68 -1.12 -7.96
C PRO A 268 -11.21 -1.25 -7.84
N THR A 269 -11.94 -0.75 -8.84
CA THR A 269 -13.42 -0.79 -8.86
C THR A 269 -13.98 -2.05 -9.51
N LYS A 270 -13.15 -2.76 -10.27
CA LYS A 270 -13.46 -4.02 -10.94
C LYS A 270 -12.20 -4.88 -11.05
N PRO A 271 -12.33 -6.18 -11.34
CA PRO A 271 -11.19 -7.05 -11.63
C PRO A 271 -10.30 -6.53 -12.76
N GLY A 272 -8.99 -6.76 -12.64
CA GLY A 272 -8.02 -6.51 -13.69
C GLY A 272 -6.72 -5.85 -13.24
N LEU A 273 -5.95 -5.37 -14.21
CA LEU A 273 -4.65 -4.74 -13.99
C LEU A 273 -4.77 -3.22 -13.84
N TYR A 274 -4.13 -2.66 -12.84
CA TYR A 274 -4.09 -1.23 -12.57
C TYR A 274 -2.65 -0.73 -12.39
N LEU A 275 -2.40 0.53 -12.75
CA LEU A 275 -1.18 1.23 -12.35
C LEU A 275 -1.49 2.08 -11.13
N MET A 276 -0.67 2.02 -10.09
CA MET A 276 -0.79 2.90 -8.93
C MET A 276 0.15 4.09 -9.11
N ASP A 277 -0.39 5.31 -9.18
CA ASP A 277 0.46 6.49 -9.12
C ASP A 277 1.11 6.61 -7.75
N GLY A 278 2.40 6.90 -7.76
CA GLY A 278 3.19 6.97 -6.55
C GLY A 278 4.67 7.14 -6.85
N PRO A 279 5.46 7.33 -5.78
CA PRO A 279 6.90 7.42 -5.89
C PRO A 279 7.50 6.11 -6.39
N GLY A 280 8.70 6.20 -6.98
CA GLY A 280 9.56 5.06 -7.32
C GLY A 280 10.42 4.58 -6.16
N TRP A 281 9.97 4.79 -4.92
CA TRP A 281 10.66 4.33 -3.71
C TRP A 281 9.84 3.21 -3.07
N ASP A 282 10.50 2.11 -2.78
CA ASP A 282 9.91 0.84 -2.37
C ASP A 282 8.83 1.01 -1.27
N VAL A 283 9.20 1.56 -0.11
CA VAL A 283 8.31 1.60 1.06
C VAL A 283 7.11 2.52 0.82
N PRO A 284 7.26 3.77 0.34
CA PRO A 284 6.11 4.60 0.02
C PRO A 284 5.21 4.02 -1.10
N SER A 285 5.78 3.40 -2.14
CA SER A 285 4.99 2.81 -3.24
C SER A 285 4.15 1.62 -2.76
N VAL A 286 4.74 0.72 -1.98
CA VAL A 286 4.01 -0.38 -1.33
C VAL A 286 2.96 0.16 -0.37
N THR A 287 3.26 1.21 0.39
CA THR A 287 2.30 1.83 1.33
C THR A 287 1.06 2.33 0.59
N HIS A 288 1.22 2.98 -0.56
CA HIS A 288 0.10 3.41 -1.40
C HIS A 288 -0.78 2.24 -1.85
N MET A 289 -0.16 1.15 -2.34
CA MET A 289 -0.90 -0.03 -2.79
C MET A 289 -1.61 -0.77 -1.64
N VAL A 290 -0.98 -0.84 -0.46
CA VAL A 290 -1.60 -1.38 0.75
C VAL A 290 -2.79 -0.50 1.18
N ALA A 291 -2.63 0.82 1.16
CA ALA A 291 -3.72 1.75 1.47
C ALA A 291 -4.89 1.64 0.46
N ALA A 292 -4.58 1.35 -0.81
CA ALA A 292 -5.55 1.07 -1.86
C ALA A 292 -6.23 -0.32 -1.73
N GLY A 293 -5.83 -1.14 -0.75
CA GLY A 293 -6.51 -2.39 -0.37
C GLY A 293 -5.82 -3.68 -0.80
N ALA A 294 -4.57 -3.62 -1.29
CA ALA A 294 -3.84 -4.84 -1.63
C ALA A 294 -3.64 -5.75 -0.40
N GLN A 295 -4.03 -7.02 -0.51
CA GLN A 295 -3.86 -7.99 0.57
C GLN A 295 -2.51 -8.70 0.51
N ILE A 296 -1.87 -8.75 -0.65
CA ILE A 296 -0.58 -9.42 -0.88
C ILE A 296 0.33 -8.42 -1.58
N VAL A 297 1.59 -8.37 -1.17
CA VAL A 297 2.65 -7.66 -1.89
C VAL A 297 3.64 -8.70 -2.38
N CYS A 298 3.86 -8.76 -3.69
CA CYS A 298 4.95 -9.51 -4.30
C CYS A 298 6.10 -8.56 -4.59
N PHE A 299 7.21 -8.73 -3.86
CA PHE A 299 8.38 -7.87 -3.92
C PHE A 299 9.55 -8.62 -4.55
N THR A 300 10.01 -8.19 -5.73
CA THR A 300 11.15 -8.80 -6.43
C THR A 300 12.45 -8.05 -6.16
N SER A 301 13.55 -8.76 -5.88
CA SER A 301 14.86 -8.12 -5.67
C SER A 301 16.01 -9.02 -6.12
N GLY A 302 17.02 -8.43 -6.75
CA GLY A 302 18.30 -9.07 -7.08
C GLY A 302 19.44 -8.77 -6.10
N ARG A 303 19.20 -7.96 -5.06
CA ARG A 303 20.28 -7.40 -4.21
C ARG A 303 20.16 -7.67 -2.71
N GLY A 304 19.29 -8.60 -2.30
CA GLY A 304 19.10 -8.93 -0.88
C GLY A 304 18.54 -7.76 -0.08
N SER A 305 17.51 -7.09 -0.62
CA SER A 305 16.85 -5.99 0.07
C SER A 305 16.24 -6.45 1.40
N THR A 306 16.25 -5.57 2.40
CA THR A 306 15.58 -5.78 3.70
C THR A 306 14.24 -5.04 3.78
N THR A 307 13.73 -4.57 2.65
CA THR A 307 12.44 -3.88 2.53
C THR A 307 11.27 -4.80 2.86
#